data_AF-A0AAC9AZ41-F1
#
_entry.id   AF-A0AAC9AZ41-F1
#
_cell.length_a   1.000
_cell.length_b   1.000
_cell.length_c   1.000
_cell.angle_alpha   90.00
_cell.angle_beta   90.00
_cell.angle_gamma   90.00
#
_symmetry.space_group_name_H-M   'P 1'
#
loop_
_entity.id
_entity.type
_entity.pdbx_description
1 polymer ?
#
loop_
_entity_poly.entity_id
_entity_poly.type
_entity_poly.pdbx_seq_one_letter_code
_entity_poly.pdbx_strand_id
1 'polypeptide(L)'
;MGAGASAEADSLALGADSITFANETTAVGTSTFASGAGGTALGYSANVTGSGATAIGAGAQASGAGSVALGQGSIADQDNVISVGASGSERQIINVAAGTSGTDAVNFDQLDAVGSTANSAFANAAAAQATADAALAAVSSAQGDAGAALAAATGAQSTADTALANAADAQATADTALADAATAISTANQASTTANQALARVDEVIAQAGNVVGNNDGGAAPTATGNGAIAGGSGTVAEGEGAVSFGLDNRATGNGAVAIGDPNIATGTGAVAIGANNTATGNGAVALGNASTASGASAIALGDGATAAGAGNVAIGGGASASGANSVALGNGSVAAEANTVSVGAAGGERRIVNVAAGTAATDAVNKGQLDTEVAARQTMGVELGAAISAETAARQQANLQISQRLAVQEASVTALTTGLSNEMSARIAADNALSQRIDAVSTRLDQIDTQIAILDDRISSSTAVASALSGNAFLPDMKFNLTANVATYDGAQAGSIQMGVLLSPHVALNAGVASGFNRRGKTAARAGVTIGF
;
A
#
# COMPACT_ATOMS: atom_id res chain seq x y z
N MET A 1 5.67 -29.70 -78.15
CA MET A 1 5.98 -28.25 -78.05
C MET A 1 4.74 -27.47 -78.47
N GLY A 2 4.29 -26.52 -77.65
CA GLY A 2 3.20 -25.60 -78.02
C GLY A 2 3.72 -24.45 -78.89
N ALA A 3 2.81 -23.63 -79.42
CA ALA A 3 3.19 -22.42 -80.13
C ALA A 3 3.96 -21.47 -79.18
N GLY A 4 5.13 -20.96 -79.60
CA GLY A 4 5.96 -20.07 -78.77
C GLY A 4 6.79 -20.76 -77.68
N ALA A 5 6.74 -22.10 -77.58
CA ALA A 5 7.58 -22.82 -76.63
C ALA A 5 9.06 -22.77 -77.02
N SER A 6 9.94 -22.45 -76.07
CA SER A 6 11.39 -22.40 -76.26
C SER A 6 12.09 -23.18 -75.16
N ALA A 7 12.96 -24.11 -75.55
CA ALA A 7 13.77 -24.91 -74.65
C ALA A 7 15.26 -24.75 -74.95
N GLU A 8 16.10 -24.68 -73.90
CA GLU A 8 17.55 -24.81 -74.04
C GLU A 8 17.98 -26.30 -74.07
N ALA A 9 19.28 -26.56 -74.13
CA ALA A 9 19.81 -27.92 -74.05
C ALA A 9 19.41 -28.60 -72.73
N ASP A 10 19.12 -29.89 -72.80
CA ASP A 10 18.75 -30.73 -71.65
C ASP A 10 17.53 -30.22 -70.83
N SER A 11 16.62 -29.49 -71.48
CA SER A 11 15.44 -28.86 -70.84
C SER A 11 14.12 -29.25 -71.54
N LEU A 12 13.00 -29.16 -70.81
CA LEU A 12 11.66 -29.50 -71.28
C LEU A 12 10.73 -28.28 -71.23
N ALA A 13 10.28 -27.80 -72.39
CA ALA A 13 9.25 -26.76 -72.51
C ALA A 13 7.98 -27.32 -73.19
N LEU A 14 6.88 -27.40 -72.45
CA LEU A 14 5.61 -27.96 -72.91
C LEU A 14 4.41 -27.07 -72.55
N GLY A 15 3.98 -26.27 -73.52
CA GLY A 15 2.77 -25.44 -73.46
C GLY A 15 2.89 -24.28 -74.44
N ALA A 16 1.85 -23.46 -74.61
CA ALA A 16 1.99 -22.24 -75.38
C ALA A 16 2.82 -21.22 -74.58
N ASP A 17 3.80 -20.57 -75.21
CA ASP A 17 4.70 -19.59 -74.58
C ASP A 17 5.41 -20.10 -73.31
N SER A 18 5.65 -21.41 -73.19
CA SER A 18 6.47 -21.99 -72.13
C SER A 18 7.95 -21.76 -72.46
N ILE A 19 8.70 -21.09 -71.59
CA ILE A 19 10.08 -20.70 -71.85
C ILE A 19 11.00 -21.23 -70.75
N THR A 20 12.11 -21.84 -71.18
CA THR A 20 13.25 -22.15 -70.31
C THR A 20 14.52 -21.41 -70.77
N PHE A 21 15.35 -20.94 -69.83
CA PHE A 21 16.60 -20.19 -70.10
C PHE A 21 17.86 -20.74 -69.43
N ALA A 22 17.77 -21.89 -68.75
CA ALA A 22 18.90 -22.51 -68.09
C ALA A 22 18.88 -24.03 -68.33
N ASN A 23 20.05 -24.66 -68.23
CA ASN A 23 20.19 -26.11 -68.37
C ASN A 23 19.36 -26.86 -67.32
N GLU A 24 18.91 -28.06 -67.68
CA GLU A 24 18.21 -29.01 -66.79
C GLU A 24 16.87 -28.49 -66.23
N THR A 25 16.16 -27.64 -66.98
CA THR A 25 14.90 -27.05 -66.52
C THR A 25 13.66 -27.73 -67.08
N THR A 26 12.54 -27.65 -66.35
CA THR A 26 11.23 -28.14 -66.78
C THR A 26 10.20 -27.03 -66.68
N ALA A 27 9.52 -26.70 -67.78
CA ALA A 27 8.45 -25.71 -67.86
C ALA A 27 7.23 -26.33 -68.56
N VAL A 28 6.16 -26.59 -67.82
CA VAL A 28 4.96 -27.28 -68.31
C VAL A 28 3.71 -26.47 -67.96
N GLY A 29 3.01 -25.99 -68.97
CA GLY A 29 1.86 -25.09 -68.82
C GLY A 29 1.93 -23.93 -69.81
N THR A 30 0.84 -23.16 -69.89
CA THR A 30 0.82 -21.96 -70.74
C THR A 30 1.53 -20.80 -70.02
N SER A 31 2.39 -20.09 -70.73
CA SER A 31 3.15 -18.93 -70.22
C SER A 31 4.01 -19.23 -68.99
N THR A 32 4.49 -20.47 -68.84
CA THR A 32 5.44 -20.83 -67.77
C THR A 32 6.83 -20.29 -68.06
N PHE A 33 7.55 -19.89 -67.02
CA PHE A 33 8.89 -19.34 -67.12
C PHE A 33 9.83 -20.05 -66.14
N ALA A 34 10.90 -20.68 -66.64
CA ALA A 34 11.92 -21.31 -65.82
C ALA A 34 13.33 -20.84 -66.24
N SER A 35 13.95 -19.97 -65.44
CA SER A 35 15.28 -19.40 -65.73
C SER A 35 16.35 -19.78 -64.71
N GLY A 36 15.98 -20.42 -63.59
CA GLY A 36 16.96 -20.98 -62.65
C GLY A 36 17.40 -22.38 -63.08
N ALA A 37 18.72 -22.64 -63.08
CA ALA A 37 19.27 -23.96 -63.44
C ALA A 37 18.64 -25.08 -62.59
N GLY A 38 18.25 -26.20 -63.20
CA GLY A 38 17.57 -27.30 -62.48
C GLY A 38 16.13 -27.01 -62.01
N GLY A 39 15.54 -25.89 -62.42
CA GLY A 39 14.23 -25.43 -61.96
C GLY A 39 13.04 -26.14 -62.61
N THR A 40 11.93 -26.29 -61.87
CA THR A 40 10.68 -26.92 -62.36
C THR A 40 9.47 -26.01 -62.18
N ALA A 41 8.89 -25.51 -63.28
CA ALA A 41 7.67 -24.72 -63.32
C ALA A 41 6.50 -25.53 -63.93
N LEU A 42 5.42 -25.72 -63.17
CA LEU A 42 4.24 -26.49 -63.57
C LEU A 42 2.95 -25.72 -63.28
N GLY A 43 2.22 -25.31 -64.33
CA GLY A 43 0.93 -24.60 -64.24
C GLY A 43 0.88 -23.29 -65.03
N TYR A 44 -0.29 -22.70 -65.22
CA TYR A 44 -0.44 -21.44 -65.97
C TYR A 44 0.36 -20.30 -65.31
N SER A 45 1.27 -19.66 -66.04
CA SER A 45 2.11 -18.57 -65.51
C SER A 45 2.95 -18.93 -64.27
N ALA A 46 3.27 -20.21 -64.06
CA ALA A 46 4.23 -20.58 -63.02
C ALA A 46 5.63 -20.05 -63.37
N ASN A 47 6.32 -19.47 -62.39
CA ASN A 47 7.59 -18.76 -62.57
C ASN A 47 8.66 -19.27 -61.61
N VAL A 48 9.78 -19.74 -62.15
CA VAL A 48 10.94 -20.22 -61.40
C VAL A 48 12.17 -19.45 -61.83
N THR A 49 12.74 -18.68 -60.91
CA THR A 49 14.00 -17.94 -61.12
C THR A 49 15.13 -18.41 -60.22
N GLY A 50 14.82 -19.12 -59.13
CA GLY A 50 15.81 -19.70 -58.23
C GLY A 50 16.45 -20.98 -58.80
N SER A 51 17.75 -21.18 -58.54
CA SER A 51 18.45 -22.43 -58.90
C SER A 51 17.88 -23.61 -58.10
N GLY A 52 17.55 -24.73 -58.76
CA GLY A 52 16.97 -25.93 -58.14
C GLY A 52 15.58 -25.74 -57.53
N ALA A 53 14.89 -24.65 -57.86
CA ALA A 53 13.59 -24.31 -57.27
C ALA A 53 12.42 -24.94 -58.04
N THR A 54 11.28 -25.11 -57.38
CA THR A 54 10.08 -25.76 -57.94
C THR A 54 8.85 -24.90 -57.70
N ALA A 55 8.10 -24.55 -58.75
CA ALA A 55 6.82 -23.86 -58.66
C ALA A 55 5.72 -24.74 -59.27
N ILE A 56 4.70 -25.11 -58.48
CA ILE A 56 3.60 -25.97 -58.89
C ILE A 56 2.28 -25.27 -58.58
N GLY A 57 1.55 -24.85 -59.61
CA GLY A 57 0.27 -24.14 -59.51
C GLY A 57 0.23 -22.90 -60.38
N ALA A 58 -0.98 -22.45 -60.73
CA ALA A 58 -1.12 -21.25 -61.56
C ALA A 58 -0.59 -20.01 -60.83
N GLY A 59 0.32 -19.25 -61.46
CA GLY A 59 0.96 -18.09 -60.85
C GLY A 59 1.83 -18.39 -59.61
N ALA A 60 2.22 -19.65 -59.39
CA ALA A 60 3.18 -19.99 -58.34
C ALA A 60 4.57 -19.43 -58.70
N GLN A 61 5.26 -18.84 -57.73
CA GLN A 61 6.55 -18.17 -57.93
C GLN A 61 7.60 -18.72 -56.97
N ALA A 62 8.66 -19.32 -57.50
CA ALA A 62 9.78 -19.84 -56.71
C ALA A 62 11.08 -19.12 -57.13
N SER A 63 11.46 -18.10 -56.36
CA SER A 63 12.63 -17.25 -56.63
C SER A 63 13.81 -17.50 -55.69
N GLY A 64 13.61 -18.14 -54.54
CA GLY A 64 14.69 -18.60 -53.67
C GLY A 64 15.36 -19.88 -54.19
N ALA A 65 16.67 -20.03 -54.02
CA ALA A 65 17.40 -21.24 -54.40
C ALA A 65 16.93 -22.46 -53.59
N GLY A 66 16.69 -23.59 -54.27
CA GLY A 66 16.20 -24.84 -53.65
C GLY A 66 14.80 -24.73 -53.03
N SER A 67 14.04 -23.68 -53.34
CA SER A 67 12.72 -23.44 -52.75
C SER A 67 11.59 -24.17 -53.51
N VAL A 68 10.45 -24.37 -52.84
CA VAL A 68 9.24 -24.97 -53.44
C VAL A 68 8.03 -24.07 -53.19
N ALA A 69 7.45 -23.51 -54.23
CA ALA A 69 6.14 -22.86 -54.19
C ALA A 69 5.05 -23.84 -54.61
N LEU A 70 4.21 -24.26 -53.67
CA LEU A 70 3.19 -25.29 -53.86
C LEU A 70 1.78 -24.70 -53.74
N GLY A 71 1.01 -24.76 -54.83
CA GLY A 71 -0.34 -24.22 -54.94
C GLY A 71 -0.41 -22.93 -55.77
N GLN A 72 -1.62 -22.59 -56.22
CA GLN A 72 -1.90 -21.39 -57.02
C GLN A 72 -1.45 -20.13 -56.26
N GLY A 73 -0.72 -19.22 -56.92
CA GLY A 73 -0.28 -17.96 -56.31
C GLY A 73 0.66 -18.10 -55.11
N SER A 74 1.19 -19.30 -54.81
CA SER A 74 2.17 -19.46 -53.74
C SER A 74 3.49 -18.77 -54.10
N ILE A 75 4.13 -18.12 -53.12
CA ILE A 75 5.39 -17.39 -53.30
C ILE A 75 6.43 -17.99 -52.36
N ALA A 76 7.52 -18.49 -52.93
CA ALA A 76 8.69 -18.97 -52.21
C ALA A 76 9.91 -18.12 -52.62
N ASP A 77 10.13 -17.03 -51.89
CA ASP A 77 11.14 -16.00 -52.17
C ASP A 77 12.42 -16.15 -51.33
N GLN A 78 12.46 -17.11 -50.41
CA GLN A 78 13.60 -17.46 -49.57
C GLN A 78 14.24 -18.78 -50.01
N ASP A 79 15.54 -18.92 -49.80
CA ASP A 79 16.28 -20.15 -50.10
C ASP A 79 15.85 -21.30 -49.17
N ASN A 80 15.77 -22.52 -49.70
CA ASN A 80 15.51 -23.76 -48.94
C ASN A 80 14.18 -23.80 -48.15
N VAL A 81 13.12 -23.16 -48.65
CA VAL A 81 11.78 -23.20 -48.03
C VAL A 81 10.75 -23.93 -48.88
N ILE A 82 9.71 -24.46 -48.24
CA ILE A 82 8.48 -24.87 -48.92
C ILE A 82 7.39 -23.88 -48.52
N SER A 83 6.88 -23.13 -49.49
CA SER A 83 5.75 -22.23 -49.30
C SER A 83 4.48 -22.83 -49.88
N VAL A 84 3.43 -22.94 -49.08
CA VAL A 84 2.10 -23.40 -49.50
C VAL A 84 1.14 -22.23 -49.77
N GLY A 85 1.61 -20.98 -49.73
CA GLY A 85 0.79 -19.79 -49.91
C GLY A 85 1.60 -18.53 -50.17
N ALA A 86 0.98 -17.38 -50.01
CA ALA A 86 1.65 -16.08 -49.98
C ALA A 86 1.25 -15.35 -48.69
N SER A 87 1.97 -14.30 -48.31
CA SER A 87 1.60 -13.49 -47.14
C SER A 87 0.17 -12.95 -47.29
N GLY A 88 -0.68 -13.18 -46.29
CA GLY A 88 -2.11 -12.83 -46.32
C GLY A 88 -2.97 -13.78 -47.16
N SER A 89 -2.39 -14.87 -47.65
CA SER A 89 -3.06 -15.95 -48.40
C SER A 89 -2.42 -17.30 -48.05
N GLU A 90 -2.21 -17.52 -46.74
CA GLU A 90 -1.67 -18.75 -46.19
C GLU A 90 -2.67 -19.90 -46.34
N ARG A 91 -2.15 -21.12 -46.54
CA ARG A 91 -2.98 -22.33 -46.62
C ARG A 91 -2.79 -23.18 -45.39
N GLN A 92 -3.88 -23.78 -44.93
CA GLN A 92 -3.82 -24.80 -43.90
C GLN A 92 -3.21 -26.08 -44.47
N ILE A 93 -2.27 -26.66 -43.73
CA ILE A 93 -1.74 -28.00 -44.01
C ILE A 93 -2.52 -28.97 -43.12
N ILE A 94 -3.38 -29.77 -43.74
CA ILE A 94 -4.20 -30.77 -43.04
C ILE A 94 -3.58 -32.16 -43.14
N ASN A 95 -3.99 -33.07 -42.25
CA ASN A 95 -3.48 -34.45 -42.16
C ASN A 95 -1.99 -34.53 -41.76
N VAL A 96 -1.52 -33.59 -40.95
CA VAL A 96 -0.18 -33.62 -40.35
C VAL A 96 -0.20 -34.56 -39.15
N ALA A 97 0.46 -35.71 -39.28
CA ALA A 97 0.69 -36.63 -38.16
C ALA A 97 1.58 -35.97 -37.10
N ALA A 98 1.53 -36.47 -35.87
CA ALA A 98 2.37 -35.96 -34.79
C ALA A 98 3.86 -36.13 -35.14
N GLY A 99 4.64 -35.06 -34.95
CA GLY A 99 6.08 -35.08 -35.18
C GLY A 99 6.77 -36.08 -34.23
N THR A 100 7.73 -36.83 -34.76
CA THR A 100 8.52 -37.84 -34.05
C THR A 100 10.01 -37.47 -33.94
N SER A 101 10.49 -36.57 -34.79
CA SER A 101 11.82 -35.94 -34.75
C SER A 101 11.72 -34.46 -34.38
N GLY A 102 12.80 -33.88 -33.86
CA GLY A 102 12.86 -32.46 -33.49
C GLY A 102 12.75 -31.47 -34.67
N THR A 103 12.79 -31.97 -35.90
CA THR A 103 12.64 -31.18 -37.14
C THR A 103 11.28 -31.35 -37.81
N ASP A 104 10.39 -32.18 -37.25
CA ASP A 104 9.06 -32.42 -37.82
C ASP A 104 8.13 -31.25 -37.52
N ALA A 105 7.12 -31.06 -38.37
CA ALA A 105 6.05 -30.12 -38.09
C ALA A 105 5.23 -30.57 -36.86
N VAL A 106 4.95 -29.65 -35.95
CA VAL A 106 4.10 -29.89 -34.77
C VAL A 106 2.63 -29.73 -35.18
N ASN A 107 1.79 -30.71 -34.86
CA ASN A 107 0.35 -30.61 -35.08
C ASN A 107 -0.39 -30.02 -33.86
N PHE A 108 -1.67 -29.69 -34.02
CA PHE A 108 -2.45 -29.03 -32.97
C PHE A 108 -2.57 -29.86 -31.69
N ASP A 109 -2.73 -31.18 -31.79
CA ASP A 109 -2.83 -32.07 -30.63
C ASP A 109 -1.57 -32.04 -29.76
N GLN A 110 -0.38 -31.98 -30.38
CA GLN A 110 0.88 -31.83 -29.65
C GLN A 110 0.96 -30.47 -28.92
N LEU A 111 0.45 -29.39 -29.53
CA LEU A 111 0.40 -28.07 -28.88
C LEU A 111 -0.63 -28.03 -27.75
N ASP A 112 -1.79 -28.66 -27.94
CA ASP A 112 -2.84 -28.77 -26.92
C ASP A 112 -2.38 -29.58 -25.70
N ALA A 113 -1.57 -30.63 -25.92
CA ALA A 113 -0.92 -31.38 -24.84
C ALA A 113 0.04 -30.51 -24.01
N VAL A 114 0.78 -29.60 -24.65
CA VAL A 114 1.60 -28.59 -23.95
C VAL A 114 0.71 -27.64 -23.14
N GLY A 115 -0.40 -27.17 -23.72
CA GLY A 115 -1.38 -26.33 -23.02
C GLY A 115 -1.97 -27.02 -21.78
N SER A 116 -2.34 -28.28 -21.90
CA SER A 116 -2.84 -29.11 -20.79
C SER A 116 -1.82 -29.28 -19.67
N THR A 117 -0.54 -29.45 -20.04
CA THR A 117 0.58 -29.52 -19.08
C THR A 117 0.74 -28.19 -18.32
N ALA A 118 0.70 -27.06 -19.02
CA ALA A 118 0.76 -25.74 -18.42
C ALA A 118 -0.41 -25.49 -17.46
N ASN A 119 -1.64 -25.84 -17.86
CA ASN A 119 -2.83 -25.73 -17.02
C ASN A 119 -2.70 -26.57 -15.74
N SER A 120 -2.17 -27.78 -15.85
CA SER A 120 -1.92 -28.66 -14.69
C SER A 120 -0.89 -28.05 -13.74
N ALA A 121 0.16 -27.41 -14.27
CA ALA A 121 1.14 -26.70 -13.44
C ALA A 121 0.51 -25.52 -12.68
N PHE A 122 -0.38 -24.75 -13.31
CA PHE A 122 -1.12 -23.69 -12.63
C PHE A 122 -2.05 -24.21 -11.55
N ALA A 123 -2.75 -25.33 -11.80
CA ALA A 123 -3.61 -25.96 -10.80
C ALA A 123 -2.80 -26.44 -9.57
N ASN A 124 -1.63 -27.04 -9.81
CA ASN A 124 -0.73 -27.47 -8.73
C ASN A 124 -0.21 -26.29 -7.90
N ALA A 125 0.13 -25.17 -8.56
CA ALA A 125 0.55 -23.96 -7.86
C ALA A 125 -0.58 -23.40 -6.97
N ALA A 126 -1.83 -23.39 -7.45
CA ALA A 126 -2.98 -22.97 -6.66
C ALA A 126 -3.22 -23.88 -5.44
N ALA A 127 -3.08 -25.20 -5.59
CA ALA A 127 -3.19 -26.15 -4.49
C ALA A 127 -2.09 -25.96 -3.43
N ALA A 128 -0.87 -25.67 -3.87
CA ALA A 128 0.24 -25.34 -2.97
C ALA A 128 -0.04 -24.05 -2.18
N GLN A 129 -0.58 -23.02 -2.83
CA GLN A 129 -0.99 -21.78 -2.15
C GLN A 129 -2.07 -22.04 -1.10
N ALA A 130 -3.11 -22.81 -1.43
CA ALA A 130 -4.16 -23.15 -0.47
C ALA A 130 -3.62 -23.91 0.76
N THR A 131 -2.61 -24.75 0.57
CA THR A 131 -1.93 -25.45 1.68
C THR A 131 -1.16 -24.48 2.57
N ALA A 132 -0.48 -23.49 1.98
CA ALA A 132 0.22 -22.45 2.73
C ALA A 132 -0.74 -21.57 3.54
N ASP A 133 -1.88 -21.19 2.95
CA ASP A 133 -2.90 -20.39 3.63
C ASP A 133 -3.50 -21.15 4.82
N ALA A 134 -3.76 -22.46 4.67
CA ALA A 134 -4.23 -23.32 5.76
C ALA A 134 -3.21 -23.42 6.90
N ALA A 135 -1.91 -23.53 6.57
CA ALA A 135 -0.84 -23.55 7.56
C ALA A 135 -0.77 -22.22 8.35
N LEU A 136 -0.95 -21.08 7.66
CA LEU A 136 -0.99 -19.77 8.32
C LEU A 136 -2.18 -19.63 9.28
N ALA A 137 -3.36 -20.09 8.87
CA ALA A 137 -4.55 -20.11 9.73
C ALA A 137 -4.36 -20.99 10.99
N ALA A 138 -3.68 -22.13 10.85
CA ALA A 138 -3.33 -22.98 11.97
C ALA A 138 -2.36 -22.28 12.95
N VAL A 139 -1.38 -21.52 12.45
CA VAL A 139 -0.48 -20.71 13.30
C VAL A 139 -1.26 -19.65 14.08
N SER A 140 -2.19 -18.94 13.44
CA SER A 140 -3.04 -17.96 14.12
C SER A 140 -3.90 -18.59 15.21
N SER A 141 -4.44 -19.78 14.97
CA SER A 141 -5.21 -20.52 15.98
C SER A 141 -4.34 -20.91 17.17
N ALA A 142 -3.13 -21.44 16.92
CA ALA A 142 -2.18 -21.80 17.97
C ALA A 142 -1.71 -20.58 18.80
N GLN A 143 -1.59 -19.40 18.18
CA GLN A 143 -1.32 -18.15 18.90
C GLN A 143 -2.48 -17.76 19.81
N GLY A 144 -3.72 -17.95 19.36
CA GLY A 144 -4.93 -17.76 20.17
C GLY A 144 -4.96 -18.66 21.40
N ASP A 145 -4.68 -19.95 21.22
CA ASP A 145 -4.60 -20.93 22.32
C ASP A 145 -3.50 -20.57 23.32
N ALA A 146 -2.33 -20.12 22.83
CA ALA A 146 -1.24 -19.64 23.69
C ALA A 146 -1.64 -18.39 24.49
N GLY A 147 -2.39 -17.46 23.87
CA GLY A 147 -2.94 -16.29 24.55
C GLY A 147 -3.95 -16.66 25.64
N ALA A 148 -4.83 -17.61 25.37
CA ALA A 148 -5.78 -18.13 26.35
C ALA A 148 -5.07 -18.81 27.54
N ALA A 149 -4.01 -19.58 27.27
CA ALA A 149 -3.19 -20.20 28.31
C ALA A 149 -2.49 -19.15 29.19
N LEU A 150 -1.96 -18.07 28.60
CA LEU A 150 -1.36 -16.98 29.34
C LEU A 150 -2.38 -16.25 30.23
N ALA A 151 -3.58 -15.96 29.70
CA ALA A 151 -4.65 -15.34 30.47
C ALA A 151 -5.08 -16.21 31.67
N ALA A 152 -5.17 -17.53 31.48
CA ALA A 152 -5.45 -18.48 32.56
C ALA A 152 -4.34 -18.46 33.63
N ALA A 153 -3.07 -18.40 33.21
CA ALA A 153 -1.94 -18.30 34.14
C ALA A 153 -1.97 -16.99 34.94
N THR A 154 -2.29 -15.86 34.30
CA THR A 154 -2.46 -14.56 35.00
C THR A 154 -3.61 -14.61 36.00
N GLY A 155 -4.75 -15.22 35.65
CA GLY A 155 -5.88 -15.42 36.57
C GLY A 155 -5.52 -16.28 37.79
N ALA A 156 -4.74 -17.34 37.57
CA ALA A 156 -4.22 -18.18 38.66
C ALA A 156 -3.29 -17.40 39.59
N GLN A 157 -2.41 -16.55 39.04
CA GLN A 157 -1.53 -15.70 39.85
C GLN A 157 -2.33 -14.71 40.72
N SER A 158 -3.34 -14.04 40.16
CA SER A 158 -4.20 -13.13 40.91
C SER A 158 -4.95 -13.84 42.06
N THR A 159 -5.38 -15.08 41.82
CA THR A 159 -6.00 -15.92 42.86
C THR A 159 -5.01 -16.23 43.97
N ALA A 160 -3.75 -16.54 43.64
CA ALA A 160 -2.69 -16.78 44.62
C ALA A 160 -2.38 -15.52 45.44
N ASP A 161 -2.29 -14.35 44.80
CA ASP A 161 -2.04 -13.07 45.48
C ASP A 161 -3.17 -12.74 46.46
N THR A 162 -4.42 -13.00 46.07
CA THR A 162 -5.59 -12.83 46.95
C THR A 162 -5.54 -13.76 48.15
N ALA A 163 -5.17 -15.03 47.93
CA ALA A 163 -5.01 -16.00 49.02
C ALA A 163 -3.92 -15.56 50.01
N LEU A 164 -2.81 -14.98 49.52
CA LEU A 164 -1.74 -14.45 50.35
C LEU A 164 -2.18 -13.22 51.16
N ALA A 165 -2.95 -12.32 50.56
CA ALA A 165 -3.53 -11.18 51.27
C ALA A 165 -4.49 -11.62 52.39
N ASN A 166 -5.38 -12.56 52.09
CA ASN A 166 -6.29 -13.14 53.09
C ASN A 166 -5.53 -13.80 54.26
N ALA A 167 -4.42 -14.48 53.98
CA ALA A 167 -3.59 -15.07 55.02
C ALA A 167 -2.93 -14.00 55.90
N ALA A 168 -2.51 -12.87 55.32
CA ALA A 168 -1.97 -11.73 56.07
C ALA A 168 -3.03 -11.08 56.98
N ASP A 169 -4.25 -10.89 56.48
CA ASP A 169 -5.37 -10.36 57.26
C ASP A 169 -5.76 -11.30 58.42
N ALA A 170 -5.76 -12.61 58.17
CA ALA A 170 -5.98 -13.63 59.19
C ALA A 170 -4.90 -13.57 60.29
N GLN A 171 -3.63 -13.39 59.92
CA GLN A 171 -2.53 -13.22 60.87
C GLN A 171 -2.70 -11.94 61.70
N ALA A 172 -3.03 -10.81 61.08
CA ALA A 172 -3.27 -9.55 61.79
C ALA A 172 -4.44 -9.65 62.79
N THR A 173 -5.50 -10.39 62.41
CA THR A 173 -6.62 -10.69 63.31
C THR A 173 -6.17 -11.53 64.49
N ALA A 174 -5.33 -12.55 64.28
CA ALA A 174 -4.78 -13.37 65.33
C ALA A 174 -3.86 -12.57 66.29
N ASP A 175 -3.03 -11.68 65.76
CA ASP A 175 -2.15 -10.81 66.55
C ASP A 175 -2.97 -9.84 67.42
N THR A 176 -4.05 -9.28 66.86
CA THR A 176 -5.00 -8.43 67.60
C THR A 176 -5.66 -9.20 68.74
N ALA A 177 -6.17 -10.41 68.45
CA ALA A 177 -6.78 -11.25 69.47
C ALA A 177 -5.81 -11.62 70.61
N LEU A 178 -4.52 -11.83 70.28
CA LEU A 178 -3.47 -12.06 71.28
C LEU A 178 -3.19 -10.81 72.12
N ALA A 179 -3.17 -9.63 71.52
CA ALA A 179 -3.00 -8.35 72.22
C ALA A 179 -4.19 -8.03 73.13
N ASP A 180 -5.42 -8.29 72.66
CA ASP A 180 -6.64 -8.15 73.46
C ASP A 180 -6.64 -9.12 74.65
N ALA A 181 -6.23 -10.38 74.44
CA ALA A 181 -6.08 -11.35 75.52
C ALA A 181 -5.03 -10.91 76.55
N ALA A 182 -3.89 -10.37 76.11
CA ALA A 182 -2.86 -9.84 77.01
C ALA A 182 -3.37 -8.64 77.83
N THR A 183 -4.13 -7.75 77.17
CA THR A 183 -4.78 -6.60 77.83
C THR A 183 -5.82 -7.07 78.84
N ALA A 184 -6.66 -8.04 78.48
CA ALA A 184 -7.65 -8.63 79.38
C ALA A 184 -7.01 -9.27 80.62
N ILE A 185 -5.89 -9.99 80.46
CA ILE A 185 -5.11 -10.55 81.58
C ILE A 185 -4.56 -9.43 82.47
N SER A 186 -4.00 -8.36 81.89
CA SER A 186 -3.51 -7.20 82.64
C SER A 186 -4.63 -6.51 83.42
N THR A 187 -5.78 -6.29 82.79
CA THR A 187 -6.98 -5.72 83.43
C THR A 187 -7.48 -6.63 84.55
N ALA A 188 -7.48 -7.95 84.36
CA ALA A 188 -7.85 -8.91 85.41
C ALA A 188 -6.88 -8.88 86.61
N ASN A 189 -5.56 -8.78 86.35
CA ASN A 189 -4.54 -8.66 87.40
C ASN A 189 -4.65 -7.33 88.15
N GLN A 190 -4.93 -6.23 87.44
CA GLN A 190 -5.21 -4.92 88.05
C GLN A 190 -6.49 -4.97 88.88
N ALA A 191 -7.57 -5.55 88.36
CA ALA A 191 -8.83 -5.73 89.09
C ALA A 191 -8.64 -6.56 90.37
N SER A 192 -7.83 -7.63 90.33
CA SER A 192 -7.47 -8.42 91.52
C SER A 192 -6.67 -7.59 92.53
N THR A 193 -5.73 -6.76 92.06
CA THR A 193 -4.97 -5.84 92.92
C THR A 193 -5.88 -4.77 93.54
N THR A 194 -6.76 -4.17 92.75
CA THR A 194 -7.76 -3.20 93.21
C THR A 194 -8.76 -3.83 94.16
N ALA A 195 -9.19 -5.09 93.95
CA ALA A 195 -10.05 -5.81 94.88
C ALA A 195 -9.35 -6.07 96.22
N ASN A 196 -8.07 -6.46 96.20
CA ASN A 196 -7.26 -6.61 97.41
C ASN A 196 -7.04 -5.28 98.14
N GLN A 197 -6.91 -4.16 97.40
CA GLN A 197 -6.85 -2.80 97.97
C GLN A 197 -8.21 -2.29 98.46
N ALA A 198 -9.30 -2.66 97.80
CA ALA A 198 -10.67 -2.30 98.17
C ALA A 198 -11.10 -3.01 99.46
N LEU A 199 -10.71 -4.28 99.66
CA LEU A 199 -10.86 -4.96 100.94
C LEU A 199 -10.11 -4.26 102.07
N ALA A 200 -8.93 -3.67 101.80
CA ALA A 200 -8.20 -2.84 102.76
C ALA A 200 -8.86 -1.46 103.00
N ARG A 201 -9.55 -0.90 102.01
CA ARG A 201 -10.30 0.37 102.11
C ARG A 201 -11.71 0.22 102.67
N VAL A 202 -12.31 -0.98 102.68
CA VAL A 202 -13.62 -1.22 103.35
C VAL A 202 -13.52 -0.97 104.86
N ASP A 203 -12.35 -1.22 105.47
CA ASP A 203 -12.05 -0.84 106.86
C ASP A 203 -11.90 0.71 107.05
N GLU A 204 -11.67 1.47 105.98
CA GLU A 204 -11.47 2.93 105.97
C GLU A 204 -12.74 3.71 105.54
N VAL A 205 -13.54 3.17 104.62
CA VAL A 205 -14.76 3.79 104.08
C VAL A 205 -15.94 3.77 105.07
N ILE A 206 -15.96 2.85 106.04
CA ILE A 206 -16.91 2.90 107.17
C ILE A 206 -16.68 4.16 108.04
N ALA A 207 -15.50 4.80 107.98
CA ALA A 207 -15.18 6.02 108.73
C ALA A 207 -15.47 7.34 107.97
N GLN A 208 -15.71 7.30 106.65
CA GLN A 208 -15.74 8.51 105.80
C GLN A 208 -17.09 8.79 105.10
N ALA A 209 -18.18 8.08 105.42
CA ALA A 209 -19.50 8.33 104.84
C ALA A 209 -20.31 9.44 105.54
N GLY A 210 -19.74 10.13 106.53
CA GLY A 210 -20.44 11.13 107.36
C GLY A 210 -20.53 12.56 106.81
N ASN A 211 -19.93 12.86 105.66
CA ASN A 211 -19.80 14.24 105.18
C ASN A 211 -19.81 14.26 103.64
N VAL A 212 -20.91 14.68 103.01
CA VAL A 212 -21.01 15.56 101.82
C VAL A 212 -22.49 15.58 101.39
N VAL A 213 -23.30 16.49 101.96
CA VAL A 213 -24.34 17.20 101.20
C VAL A 213 -24.41 18.62 101.75
N GLY A 214 -24.12 19.58 100.89
CA GLY A 214 -24.46 20.99 101.08
C GLY A 214 -23.35 21.84 101.66
N ASN A 215 -22.69 22.62 100.81
CA ASN A 215 -22.57 24.08 100.90
C ASN A 215 -21.28 24.56 100.22
N ASN A 216 -21.42 25.28 99.11
CA ASN A 216 -20.58 26.43 98.79
C ASN A 216 -21.12 27.13 97.54
N ASP A 217 -21.66 28.35 97.68
CA ASP A 217 -20.93 29.58 97.31
C ASP A 217 -21.84 30.83 97.37
N GLY A 218 -21.32 31.89 97.98
CA GLY A 218 -22.01 33.14 98.30
C GLY A 218 -22.18 34.10 97.12
N GLY A 219 -22.89 33.70 96.08
CA GLY A 219 -23.34 34.61 95.02
C GLY A 219 -24.84 34.90 95.05
N ALA A 220 -25.35 35.58 94.01
CA ALA A 220 -26.74 36.02 93.94
C ALA A 220 -27.74 34.85 94.10
N ALA A 221 -28.88 35.07 94.73
CA ALA A 221 -29.86 34.00 94.95
C ALA A 221 -30.42 33.47 93.62
N PRO A 222 -30.61 32.14 93.46
CA PRO A 222 -31.28 31.59 92.29
C PRO A 222 -32.72 32.13 92.19
N THR A 223 -33.16 32.44 90.97
CA THR A 223 -34.49 32.99 90.66
C THR A 223 -35.28 31.97 89.86
N ALA A 224 -36.31 31.36 90.45
CA ALA A 224 -37.26 30.47 89.76
C ALA A 224 -38.66 31.08 89.79
N THR A 225 -39.12 31.65 88.68
CA THR A 225 -40.43 32.33 88.57
C THR A 225 -41.42 31.60 87.67
N GLY A 226 -40.95 30.67 86.83
CA GLY A 226 -41.80 29.81 86.03
C GLY A 226 -42.52 28.76 86.87
N ASN A 227 -43.76 28.40 86.49
CA ASN A 227 -44.50 27.32 87.15
C ASN A 227 -43.74 25.98 87.01
N GLY A 228 -43.40 25.33 88.13
CA GLY A 228 -42.62 24.09 88.13
C GLY A 228 -41.14 24.24 87.78
N ALA A 229 -40.60 25.46 87.78
CA ALA A 229 -39.19 25.71 87.47
C ALA A 229 -38.24 25.28 88.62
N ILE A 230 -37.04 24.82 88.25
CA ILE A 230 -35.97 24.41 89.17
C ILE A 230 -34.78 25.34 88.96
N ALA A 231 -34.37 26.09 89.99
CA ALA A 231 -33.16 26.90 89.97
C ALA A 231 -32.21 26.48 91.11
N GLY A 232 -30.94 26.17 90.80
CA GLY A 232 -29.94 25.77 91.78
C GLY A 232 -28.55 26.34 91.48
N GLY A 233 -27.82 26.78 92.50
CA GLY A 233 -26.55 27.51 92.34
C GLY A 233 -26.72 29.03 92.31
N SER A 234 -25.64 29.76 92.07
CA SER A 234 -25.60 31.23 92.22
C SER A 234 -26.06 31.96 90.94
N GLY A 235 -26.92 32.97 91.07
CA GLY A 235 -27.29 33.90 90.00
C GLY A 235 -28.09 33.29 88.84
N THR A 236 -28.53 32.04 88.99
CA THR A 236 -29.33 31.34 87.99
C THR A 236 -30.74 31.92 87.89
N VAL A 237 -31.30 31.94 86.69
CA VAL A 237 -32.65 32.42 86.35
C VAL A 237 -33.39 31.32 85.59
N ALA A 238 -34.53 30.89 86.10
CA ALA A 238 -35.48 29.96 85.50
C ALA A 238 -36.88 30.63 85.43
N GLU A 239 -37.18 31.29 84.30
CA GLU A 239 -38.42 32.07 84.11
C GLU A 239 -39.50 31.32 83.32
N GLY A 240 -39.12 30.34 82.49
CA GLY A 240 -40.07 29.56 81.70
C GLY A 240 -40.82 28.50 82.52
N GLU A 241 -42.03 28.14 82.11
CA GLU A 241 -42.79 27.02 82.72
C GLU A 241 -41.99 25.71 82.63
N GLY A 242 -41.75 25.03 83.75
CA GLY A 242 -40.97 23.79 83.81
C GLY A 242 -39.48 23.93 83.48
N ALA A 243 -38.93 25.16 83.48
CA ALA A 243 -37.53 25.39 83.15
C ALA A 243 -36.56 24.89 84.23
N VAL A 244 -35.36 24.44 83.84
CA VAL A 244 -34.29 24.00 84.74
C VAL A 244 -33.06 24.88 84.55
N SER A 245 -32.59 25.53 85.61
CA SER A 245 -31.39 26.36 85.59
C SER A 245 -30.46 25.95 86.74
N PHE A 246 -29.27 25.42 86.45
CA PHE A 246 -28.39 24.88 87.49
C PHE A 246 -26.91 25.25 87.28
N GLY A 247 -26.27 25.92 88.24
CA GLY A 247 -24.86 26.34 88.18
C GLY A 247 -24.65 27.82 88.51
N LEU A 248 -23.83 28.53 87.73
CA LEU A 248 -23.55 29.97 87.90
C LEU A 248 -24.17 30.77 86.74
N ASP A 249 -24.95 31.82 87.05
CA ASP A 249 -25.46 32.84 86.11
C ASP A 249 -26.20 32.31 84.85
N ASN A 250 -26.72 31.07 84.90
CA ASN A 250 -27.51 30.49 83.82
C ASN A 250 -28.88 31.15 83.67
N ARG A 251 -29.40 31.28 82.45
CA ARG A 251 -30.70 31.89 82.14
C ARG A 251 -31.54 30.97 81.26
N ALA A 252 -32.48 30.24 81.86
CA ALA A 252 -33.48 29.41 81.20
C ALA A 252 -34.85 30.12 81.20
N THR A 253 -35.18 30.86 80.13
CA THR A 253 -36.39 31.70 80.06
C THR A 253 -37.46 31.20 79.11
N GLY A 254 -37.13 30.24 78.24
CA GLY A 254 -38.13 29.56 77.43
C GLY A 254 -38.91 28.53 78.24
N ASN A 255 -40.18 28.28 77.91
CA ASN A 255 -40.96 27.20 78.53
C ASN A 255 -40.27 25.85 78.27
N GLY A 256 -40.03 25.08 79.33
CA GLY A 256 -39.32 23.79 79.29
C GLY A 256 -37.83 23.90 78.97
N ALA A 257 -37.22 25.09 79.03
CA ALA A 257 -35.81 25.27 78.72
C ALA A 257 -34.89 24.74 79.83
N VAL A 258 -33.71 24.26 79.46
CA VAL A 258 -32.69 23.73 80.38
C VAL A 258 -31.38 24.48 80.19
N ALA A 259 -30.86 25.12 81.23
CA ALA A 259 -29.57 25.80 81.24
C ALA A 259 -28.70 25.27 82.40
N ILE A 260 -27.62 24.55 82.12
CA ILE A 260 -26.79 23.91 83.17
C ILE A 260 -25.30 24.20 82.95
N GLY A 261 -24.64 24.82 83.94
CA GLY A 261 -23.20 25.12 83.93
C GLY A 261 -22.87 26.58 84.26
N ASP A 262 -22.03 27.27 83.48
CA ASP A 262 -21.54 28.63 83.82
C ASP A 262 -21.08 29.48 82.61
N PRO A 263 -21.72 30.61 82.30
CA PRO A 263 -23.16 30.83 82.26
C PRO A 263 -23.74 30.34 80.93
N ASN A 264 -24.97 29.85 80.91
CA ASN A 264 -25.66 29.44 79.67
C ASN A 264 -26.98 30.19 79.49
N ILE A 265 -27.37 30.47 78.26
CA ILE A 265 -28.61 31.16 77.89
C ILE A 265 -29.48 30.21 77.06
N ALA A 266 -30.61 29.76 77.62
CA ALA A 266 -31.62 28.96 76.94
C ALA A 266 -32.95 29.71 76.91
N THR A 267 -33.23 30.44 75.83
CA THR A 267 -34.41 31.32 75.73
C THR A 267 -35.50 30.79 74.79
N GLY A 268 -35.17 29.84 73.91
CA GLY A 268 -36.15 29.16 73.07
C GLY A 268 -37.06 28.22 73.89
N THR A 269 -38.30 28.03 73.44
CA THR A 269 -39.19 27.02 74.05
C THR A 269 -38.59 25.63 73.88
N GLY A 270 -38.38 24.89 74.96
CA GLY A 270 -37.75 23.57 74.98
C GLY A 270 -36.26 23.57 74.62
N ALA A 271 -35.58 24.73 74.67
CA ALA A 271 -34.16 24.82 74.34
C ALA A 271 -33.26 24.25 75.44
N VAL A 272 -32.12 23.67 75.08
CA VAL A 272 -31.15 23.07 76.01
C VAL A 272 -29.78 23.72 75.80
N ALA A 273 -29.23 24.32 76.84
CA ALA A 273 -27.88 24.90 76.87
C ALA A 273 -27.08 24.31 78.03
N ILE A 274 -26.04 23.53 77.76
CA ILE A 274 -25.28 22.83 78.81
C ILE A 274 -23.77 23.01 78.60
N GLY A 275 -23.05 23.38 79.66
CA GLY A 275 -21.61 23.63 79.64
C GLY A 275 -21.27 25.07 80.04
N ALA A 276 -20.49 25.80 79.25
CA ALA A 276 -20.09 27.18 79.57
C ALA A 276 -20.35 28.15 78.43
N ASN A 277 -20.86 29.34 78.70
CA ASN A 277 -21.11 30.40 77.70
C ASN A 277 -21.98 29.98 76.49
N ASN A 278 -22.82 28.95 76.61
CA ASN A 278 -23.64 28.49 75.48
C ASN A 278 -24.91 29.32 75.31
N THR A 279 -25.39 29.45 74.09
CA THR A 279 -26.59 30.21 73.72
C THR A 279 -27.52 29.38 72.85
N ALA A 280 -28.68 28.97 73.37
CA ALA A 280 -29.74 28.27 72.65
C ALA A 280 -31.00 29.14 72.61
N THR A 281 -31.20 29.88 71.52
CA THR A 281 -32.29 30.87 71.39
C THR A 281 -33.42 30.40 70.46
N GLY A 282 -33.16 29.41 69.60
CA GLY A 282 -34.19 28.80 68.77
C GLY A 282 -35.13 27.88 69.57
N ASN A 283 -36.39 27.80 69.16
CA ASN A 283 -37.32 26.82 69.75
C ASN A 283 -36.84 25.39 69.51
N GLY A 284 -36.72 24.59 70.57
CA GLY A 284 -36.17 23.24 70.53
C GLY A 284 -34.69 23.16 70.17
N ALA A 285 -33.95 24.27 70.27
CA ALA A 285 -32.52 24.30 69.95
C ALA A 285 -31.66 23.66 71.05
N VAL A 286 -30.54 23.06 70.67
CA VAL A 286 -29.59 22.43 71.60
C VAL A 286 -28.20 23.02 71.40
N ALA A 287 -27.62 23.61 72.44
CA ALA A 287 -26.26 24.10 72.49
C ALA A 287 -25.49 23.39 73.62
N LEU A 288 -24.52 22.54 73.29
CA LEU A 288 -23.76 21.76 74.28
C LEU A 288 -22.25 21.92 74.04
N GLY A 289 -21.52 22.43 75.02
CA GLY A 289 -20.08 22.68 74.90
C GLY A 289 -19.60 23.92 75.66
N ASN A 290 -18.68 24.65 75.06
CA ASN A 290 -18.24 25.97 75.51
C ASN A 290 -18.47 26.98 74.39
N ALA A 291 -19.09 28.13 74.65
CA ALA A 291 -19.37 29.16 73.64
C ALA A 291 -20.16 28.66 72.41
N SER A 292 -20.93 27.57 72.53
CA SER A 292 -21.74 27.03 71.43
C SER A 292 -23.03 27.85 71.25
N THR A 293 -23.43 28.10 70.01
CA THR A 293 -24.59 28.94 69.66
C THR A 293 -25.56 28.21 68.73
N ALA A 294 -26.77 27.93 69.20
CA ALA A 294 -27.87 27.36 68.41
C ALA A 294 -29.03 28.37 68.32
N SER A 295 -29.07 29.15 67.23
CA SER A 295 -30.00 30.28 67.08
C SER A 295 -31.23 29.99 66.22
N GLY A 296 -31.15 28.98 65.35
CA GLY A 296 -32.30 28.56 64.53
C GLY A 296 -33.29 27.69 65.29
N ALA A 297 -34.56 27.72 64.89
CA ALA A 297 -35.53 26.74 65.39
C ALA A 297 -35.06 25.30 65.07
N SER A 298 -35.13 24.40 66.05
CA SER A 298 -34.63 23.02 65.98
C SER A 298 -33.15 22.88 65.62
N ALA A 299 -32.33 23.92 65.84
CA ALA A 299 -30.91 23.89 65.54
C ALA A 299 -30.11 23.13 66.62
N ILE A 300 -29.03 22.46 66.21
CA ILE A 300 -28.14 21.72 67.11
C ILE A 300 -26.72 22.25 66.94
N ALA A 301 -26.10 22.73 68.02
CA ALA A 301 -24.71 23.14 68.09
C ALA A 301 -23.99 22.35 69.20
N LEU A 302 -23.08 21.45 68.83
CA LEU A 302 -22.36 20.56 69.74
C LEU A 302 -20.85 20.77 69.61
N GLY A 303 -20.20 21.32 70.63
CA GLY A 303 -18.74 21.51 70.70
C GLY A 303 -18.29 22.96 70.89
N ASP A 304 -17.06 23.16 71.35
CA ASP A 304 -16.46 24.46 71.66
C ASP A 304 -16.56 25.46 70.50
N GLY A 305 -17.35 26.54 70.62
CA GLY A 305 -17.56 27.53 69.57
C GLY A 305 -18.43 27.07 68.38
N ALA A 306 -19.12 25.93 68.47
CA ALA A 306 -20.00 25.46 67.40
C ALA A 306 -21.20 26.42 67.18
N THR A 307 -21.54 26.73 65.94
CA THR A 307 -22.61 27.68 65.58
C THR A 307 -23.60 27.08 64.59
N ALA A 308 -24.88 26.99 64.95
CA ALA A 308 -25.98 26.60 64.08
C ALA A 308 -27.00 27.76 63.98
N ALA A 309 -26.88 28.56 62.92
CA ALA A 309 -27.55 29.87 62.81
C ALA A 309 -28.95 29.82 62.16
N GLY A 310 -29.19 28.87 61.25
CA GLY A 310 -30.46 28.71 60.52
C GLY A 310 -31.38 27.65 61.13
N ALA A 311 -32.67 27.71 60.79
CA ALA A 311 -33.65 26.71 61.23
C ALA A 311 -33.30 25.32 60.65
N GLY A 312 -33.33 24.30 61.52
CA GLY A 312 -32.96 22.92 61.18
C GLY A 312 -31.46 22.67 61.00
N ASN A 313 -30.60 23.66 61.28
CA ASN A 313 -29.15 23.50 61.09
C ASN A 313 -28.51 22.63 62.16
N VAL A 314 -27.49 21.88 61.78
CA VAL A 314 -26.72 21.02 62.69
C VAL A 314 -25.24 21.32 62.56
N ALA A 315 -24.59 21.73 63.65
CA ALA A 315 -23.15 21.96 63.73
C ALA A 315 -22.56 21.06 64.83
N ILE A 316 -21.70 20.11 64.45
CA ILE A 316 -21.12 19.13 65.37
C ILE A 316 -19.59 19.17 65.27
N GLY A 317 -18.92 19.47 66.37
CA GLY A 317 -17.47 19.65 66.48
C GLY A 317 -17.09 21.08 66.86
N GLY A 318 -15.97 21.25 67.57
CA GLY A 318 -15.52 22.59 67.98
C GLY A 318 -15.30 23.50 66.77
N GLY A 319 -15.81 24.73 66.81
CA GLY A 319 -15.76 25.72 65.74
C GLY A 319 -16.55 25.36 64.47
N ALA A 320 -17.37 24.29 64.49
CA ALA A 320 -18.22 23.96 63.34
C ALA A 320 -19.29 25.04 63.13
N SER A 321 -19.54 25.45 61.89
CA SER A 321 -20.46 26.54 61.54
C SER A 321 -21.43 26.13 60.44
N ALA A 322 -22.71 26.00 60.78
CA ALA A 322 -23.81 25.74 59.86
C ALA A 322 -24.66 27.01 59.69
N SER A 323 -24.46 27.72 58.58
CA SER A 323 -25.11 29.00 58.28
C SER A 323 -26.05 28.97 57.06
N GLY A 324 -25.88 28.01 56.15
CA GLY A 324 -26.85 27.74 55.09
C GLY A 324 -28.17 27.21 55.66
N ALA A 325 -29.31 27.47 55.01
CA ALA A 325 -30.60 26.94 55.49
C ALA A 325 -30.65 25.41 55.38
N ASN A 326 -31.12 24.71 56.41
CA ASN A 326 -31.20 23.24 56.43
C ASN A 326 -29.84 22.58 56.11
N SER A 327 -28.75 23.07 56.71
CA SER A 327 -27.40 22.57 56.47
C SER A 327 -26.79 21.85 57.68
N VAL A 328 -25.81 20.98 57.40
CA VAL A 328 -25.09 20.21 58.42
C VAL A 328 -23.59 20.46 58.29
N ALA A 329 -22.94 21.00 59.33
CA ALA A 329 -21.49 21.07 59.45
C ALA A 329 -21.00 19.97 60.41
N LEU A 330 -20.26 18.99 59.89
CA LEU A 330 -19.86 17.78 60.61
C LEU A 330 -18.34 17.65 60.73
N GLY A 331 -17.83 17.86 61.95
CA GLY A 331 -16.42 17.81 62.33
C GLY A 331 -15.88 19.16 62.78
N ASN A 332 -14.80 19.17 63.56
CA ASN A 332 -14.15 20.38 64.08
C ASN A 332 -13.81 21.36 62.94
N GLY A 333 -14.20 22.64 63.08
CA GLY A 333 -13.94 23.70 62.11
C GLY A 333 -14.66 23.54 60.76
N SER A 334 -15.64 22.64 60.62
CA SER A 334 -16.37 22.46 59.36
C SER A 334 -17.32 23.62 59.10
N VAL A 335 -17.50 24.01 57.84
CA VAL A 335 -18.35 25.14 57.44
C VAL A 335 -19.36 24.70 56.39
N ALA A 336 -20.65 24.83 56.69
CA ALA A 336 -21.77 24.53 55.81
C ALA A 336 -22.57 25.81 55.50
N ALA A 337 -22.07 26.60 54.54
CA ALA A 337 -22.63 27.90 54.16
C ALA A 337 -23.74 27.82 53.10
N GLU A 338 -23.84 26.71 52.37
CA GLU A 338 -24.84 26.51 51.32
C GLU A 338 -26.08 25.80 51.88
N ALA A 339 -27.26 26.17 51.37
CA ALA A 339 -28.52 25.55 51.80
C ALA A 339 -28.61 24.08 51.34
N ASN A 340 -29.22 23.21 52.16
CA ASN A 340 -29.41 21.78 51.88
C ASN A 340 -28.10 21.01 51.61
N THR A 341 -27.04 21.33 52.34
CA THR A 341 -25.74 20.66 52.20
C THR A 341 -25.27 20.03 53.50
N VAL A 342 -24.46 18.96 53.37
CA VAL A 342 -23.66 18.41 54.47
C VAL A 342 -22.20 18.71 54.16
N SER A 343 -21.55 19.53 54.97
CA SER A 343 -20.12 19.81 54.89
C SER A 343 -19.36 18.99 55.92
N VAL A 344 -18.34 18.26 55.46
CA VAL A 344 -17.42 17.49 56.32
C VAL A 344 -16.09 18.21 56.57
N GLY A 345 -15.98 19.48 56.17
CA GLY A 345 -14.73 20.25 56.24
C GLY A 345 -14.95 21.74 55.97
N ALA A 346 -13.88 22.43 55.59
CA ALA A 346 -13.93 23.82 55.14
C ALA A 346 -13.03 23.98 53.91
N ALA A 347 -13.15 25.09 53.17
CA ALA A 347 -12.28 25.37 52.04
C ALA A 347 -10.80 25.40 52.49
N GLY A 348 -9.95 24.60 51.86
CA GLY A 348 -8.55 24.40 52.25
C GLY A 348 -8.33 23.48 53.45
N GLY A 349 -9.41 22.89 53.98
CA GLY A 349 -9.43 21.95 55.10
C GLY A 349 -10.39 20.79 54.83
N GLU A 350 -10.35 20.25 53.62
CA GLU A 350 -11.23 19.17 53.17
C GLU A 350 -10.92 17.85 53.88
N ARG A 351 -11.95 17.02 54.08
CA ARG A 351 -11.80 15.68 54.67
C ARG A 351 -12.17 14.60 53.68
N ARG A 352 -11.47 13.47 53.75
CA ARG A 352 -11.85 12.24 53.05
C ARG A 352 -13.00 11.57 53.79
N ILE A 353 -13.98 11.09 53.04
CA ILE A 353 -15.01 10.17 53.53
C ILE A 353 -14.52 8.75 53.23
N VAL A 354 -14.32 7.94 54.27
CA VAL A 354 -13.79 6.58 54.16
C VAL A 354 -14.88 5.55 54.43
N ASN A 355 -14.65 4.30 54.01
CA ASN A 355 -15.60 3.18 54.15
C ASN A 355 -16.93 3.40 53.41
N VAL A 356 -16.87 4.07 52.25
CA VAL A 356 -18.03 4.27 51.36
C VAL A 356 -18.17 3.05 50.45
N ALA A 357 -19.24 2.27 50.64
CA ALA A 357 -19.61 1.17 49.75
C ALA A 357 -19.94 1.70 48.34
N ALA A 358 -19.95 0.81 47.35
CA ALA A 358 -20.29 1.20 45.98
C ALA A 358 -21.74 1.67 45.89
N GLY A 359 -21.97 2.84 45.31
CA GLY A 359 -23.31 3.38 45.07
C GLY A 359 -24.08 2.53 44.06
N THR A 360 -25.38 2.38 44.29
CA THR A 360 -26.29 1.58 43.45
C THR A 360 -27.42 2.41 42.84
N ALA A 361 -27.93 3.41 43.56
CA ALA A 361 -28.90 4.37 43.06
C ALA A 361 -28.20 5.60 42.45
N ALA A 362 -28.94 6.34 41.62
CA ALA A 362 -28.41 7.53 40.94
C ALA A 362 -27.99 8.67 41.89
N THR A 363 -28.46 8.65 43.14
CA THR A 363 -28.16 9.65 44.17
C THR A 363 -27.16 9.15 45.22
N ASP A 364 -26.59 7.96 45.03
CA ASP A 364 -25.57 7.44 45.93
C ASP A 364 -24.20 8.06 45.63
N ALA A 365 -23.34 8.16 46.64
CA ALA A 365 -21.96 8.58 46.44
C ALA A 365 -21.16 7.50 45.68
N VAL A 366 -20.29 7.93 44.78
CA VAL A 366 -19.36 7.06 44.06
C VAL A 366 -18.07 6.90 44.86
N ASN A 367 -17.60 5.67 45.06
CA ASN A 367 -16.32 5.43 45.72
C ASN A 367 -15.15 5.31 44.72
N LYS A 368 -13.90 5.32 45.22
CA LYS A 368 -12.69 5.22 44.37
C LYS A 368 -12.66 3.93 43.54
N GLY A 369 -13.14 2.80 44.06
CA GLY A 369 -13.15 1.53 43.33
C GLY A 369 -14.03 1.55 42.08
N GLN A 370 -15.20 2.20 42.15
CA GLN A 370 -16.06 2.42 40.98
C GLN A 370 -15.35 3.32 39.94
N LEU A 371 -14.70 4.40 40.38
CA LEU A 371 -13.93 5.28 39.50
C LEU A 371 -12.72 4.58 38.87
N ASP A 372 -11.98 3.80 39.65
CA ASP A 372 -10.83 3.03 39.17
C ASP A 372 -11.25 1.99 38.12
N THR A 373 -12.41 1.34 38.32
CA THR A 373 -12.99 0.38 37.36
C THR A 373 -13.29 1.07 36.02
N GLU A 374 -13.92 2.25 36.05
CA GLU A 374 -14.19 3.04 34.85
C GLU A 374 -12.89 3.53 34.17
N VAL A 375 -11.92 3.99 34.96
CA VAL A 375 -10.62 4.44 34.44
C VAL A 375 -9.87 3.28 33.79
N ALA A 376 -9.85 2.10 34.41
CA ALA A 376 -9.23 0.91 33.86
C ALA A 376 -9.91 0.49 32.55
N ALA A 377 -11.25 0.49 32.49
CA ALA A 377 -11.98 0.22 31.25
C ALA A 377 -11.58 1.17 30.12
N ARG A 378 -11.46 2.47 30.41
CA ARG A 378 -10.98 3.47 29.43
C ARG A 378 -9.53 3.29 29.01
N GLN A 379 -8.66 2.88 29.92
CA GLN A 379 -7.26 2.59 29.59
C GLN A 379 -7.15 1.38 28.65
N THR A 380 -7.90 0.31 28.89
CA THR A 380 -7.98 -0.85 27.99
C THR A 380 -8.44 -0.43 26.60
N MET A 381 -9.54 0.34 26.51
CA MET A 381 -10.00 0.89 25.23
C MET A 381 -8.93 1.74 24.53
N GLY A 382 -8.16 2.52 25.30
CA GLY A 382 -7.05 3.32 24.78
C GLY A 382 -5.92 2.48 24.18
N VAL A 383 -5.56 1.36 24.83
CA VAL A 383 -4.53 0.43 24.34
C VAL A 383 -5.00 -0.28 23.07
N GLU A 384 -6.23 -0.78 23.04
CA GLU A 384 -6.81 -1.43 21.86
C GLU A 384 -6.88 -0.48 20.67
N LEU A 385 -7.34 0.76 20.90
CA LEU A 385 -7.35 1.80 19.86
C LEU A 385 -5.93 2.12 19.37
N GLY A 386 -4.96 2.23 20.28
CA GLY A 386 -3.55 2.47 19.92
C GLY A 386 -2.95 1.35 19.06
N ALA A 387 -3.25 0.08 19.38
CA ALA A 387 -2.84 -1.07 18.59
C ALA A 387 -3.49 -1.08 17.20
N ALA A 388 -4.79 -0.79 17.11
CA ALA A 388 -5.51 -0.69 15.85
C ALA A 388 -4.93 0.39 14.93
N ILE A 389 -4.62 1.58 15.48
CA ILE A 389 -3.99 2.67 14.72
C ILE A 389 -2.61 2.28 14.21
N SER A 390 -1.82 1.58 15.03
CA SER A 390 -0.48 1.14 14.65
C SER A 390 -0.51 0.06 13.56
N ALA A 391 -1.45 -0.88 13.63
CA ALA A 391 -1.68 -1.89 12.60
C ALA A 391 -2.09 -1.26 11.26
N GLU A 392 -3.04 -0.33 11.27
CA GLU A 392 -3.47 0.41 10.07
C GLU A 392 -2.31 1.23 9.48
N THR A 393 -1.51 1.88 10.33
CA THR A 393 -0.34 2.66 9.88
C THR A 393 0.68 1.75 9.18
N ALA A 394 0.97 0.57 9.72
CA ALA A 394 1.88 -0.40 9.12
C ALA A 394 1.35 -0.94 7.78
N ALA A 395 0.05 -1.26 7.71
CA ALA A 395 -0.60 -1.70 6.47
C ALA A 395 -0.50 -0.63 5.36
N ARG A 396 -0.74 0.64 5.70
CA ARG A 396 -0.59 1.76 4.76
C ARG A 396 0.85 1.96 4.29
N GLN A 397 1.83 1.81 5.17
CA GLN A 397 3.25 1.91 4.79
C GLN A 397 3.65 0.80 3.81
N GLN A 398 3.20 -0.44 4.02
CA GLN A 398 3.45 -1.53 3.07
C GLN A 398 2.76 -1.30 1.72
N ALA A 399 1.50 -0.84 1.73
CA ALA A 399 0.78 -0.50 0.50
C ALA A 399 1.53 0.60 -0.29
N ASN A 400 2.03 1.63 0.39
CA ASN A 400 2.82 2.68 -0.24
C ASN A 400 4.13 2.15 -0.84
N LEU A 401 4.84 1.26 -0.16
CA LEU A 401 6.06 0.61 -0.69
C LEU A 401 5.76 -0.20 -1.96
N GLN A 402 4.69 -0.98 -1.96
CA GLN A 402 4.27 -1.76 -3.13
C GLN A 402 3.91 -0.85 -4.31
N ILE A 403 3.21 0.26 -4.05
CA ILE A 403 2.89 1.27 -5.08
C ILE A 403 4.17 1.88 -5.65
N SER A 404 5.12 2.29 -4.81
CA SER A 404 6.40 2.84 -5.26
C SER A 404 7.22 1.85 -6.10
N GLN A 405 7.25 0.57 -5.74
CA GLN A 405 7.94 -0.46 -6.52
C GLN A 405 7.29 -0.67 -7.90
N ARG A 406 5.95 -0.72 -7.95
CA ARG A 406 5.21 -0.85 -9.22
C ARG A 406 5.47 0.35 -10.13
N LEU A 407 5.48 1.56 -9.58
CA LEU A 407 5.79 2.78 -10.32
C LEU A 407 7.23 2.76 -10.88
N ALA A 408 8.21 2.33 -10.08
CA ALA A 408 9.60 2.23 -10.54
C ALA A 408 9.77 1.23 -11.71
N VAL A 409 9.10 0.07 -11.65
CA VAL A 409 9.09 -0.91 -12.76
C VAL A 409 8.44 -0.31 -14.01
N GLN A 410 7.36 0.44 -13.83
CA GLN A 410 6.66 1.09 -14.93
C GLN A 410 7.52 2.18 -15.58
N GLU A 411 8.21 2.99 -14.79
CA GLU A 411 9.13 4.03 -15.27
C GLU A 411 10.33 3.44 -16.03
N ALA A 412 10.90 2.34 -15.53
CA ALA A 412 11.95 1.60 -16.24
C ALA A 412 11.47 1.03 -17.57
N SER A 413 10.25 0.46 -17.60
CA SER A 413 9.65 -0.10 -18.81
C SER A 413 9.37 0.98 -19.87
N VAL A 414 8.86 2.14 -19.45
CA VAL A 414 8.62 3.29 -20.33
C VAL A 414 9.95 3.83 -20.89
N THR A 415 10.99 3.91 -20.05
CA THR A 415 12.32 4.32 -20.48
C THR A 415 12.90 3.36 -21.52
N ALA A 416 12.84 2.05 -21.25
CA ALA A 416 13.34 1.03 -22.18
C ALA A 416 12.59 1.06 -23.52
N LEU A 417 11.26 1.22 -23.51
CA LEU A 417 10.46 1.34 -24.72
C LEU A 417 10.82 2.60 -25.52
N THR A 418 11.00 3.73 -24.83
CA THR A 418 11.38 5.01 -25.46
C THR A 418 12.76 4.91 -26.12
N THR A 419 13.75 4.32 -25.44
CA THR A 419 15.08 4.08 -26.00
C THR A 419 15.02 3.09 -27.17
N GLY A 420 14.29 1.99 -27.03
CA GLY A 420 14.11 1.00 -28.09
C GLY A 420 13.51 1.61 -29.36
N LEU A 421 12.46 2.41 -29.21
CA LEU A 421 11.81 3.10 -30.34
C LEU A 421 12.73 4.11 -30.99
N SER A 422 13.50 4.87 -30.21
CA SER A 422 14.49 5.82 -30.74
C SER A 422 15.60 5.11 -31.53
N ASN A 423 16.06 3.95 -31.06
CA ASN A 423 17.08 3.16 -31.74
C ASN A 423 16.56 2.56 -33.05
N GLU A 424 15.36 1.97 -33.03
CA GLU A 424 14.71 1.41 -34.22
C GLU A 424 14.44 2.50 -35.27
N MET A 425 13.93 3.65 -34.85
CA MET A 425 13.71 4.80 -35.73
C MET A 425 15.02 5.30 -36.35
N SER A 426 16.10 5.38 -35.57
CA SER A 426 17.42 5.76 -36.08
C SER A 426 17.96 4.73 -37.09
N ALA A 427 17.78 3.44 -36.81
CA ALA A 427 18.20 2.36 -37.71
C ALA A 427 17.42 2.39 -39.04
N ARG A 428 16.12 2.63 -38.99
CA ARG A 428 15.27 2.78 -40.19
C ARG A 428 15.68 3.99 -41.02
N ILE A 429 15.91 5.15 -40.39
CA ILE A 429 16.40 6.35 -41.09
C ILE A 429 17.75 6.07 -41.77
N ALA A 430 18.66 5.36 -41.09
CA ALA A 430 19.96 5.01 -41.67
C ALA A 430 19.81 4.03 -42.86
N ALA A 431 18.92 3.05 -42.76
CA ALA A 431 18.62 2.13 -43.84
C ALA A 431 18.01 2.85 -45.06
N ASP A 432 17.07 3.77 -44.84
CA ASP A 432 16.44 4.58 -45.90
C ASP A 432 17.48 5.48 -46.58
N ASN A 433 18.36 6.12 -45.81
CA ASN A 433 19.46 6.92 -46.36
C ASN A 433 20.42 6.08 -47.21
N ALA A 434 20.78 4.87 -46.75
CA ALA A 434 21.64 3.95 -47.49
C ALA A 434 20.96 3.48 -48.79
N LEU A 435 19.65 3.22 -48.74
CA LEU A 435 18.87 2.87 -49.92
C LEU A 435 18.83 4.04 -50.91
N SER A 436 18.59 5.27 -50.43
CA SER A 436 18.60 6.48 -51.28
C SER A 436 19.95 6.65 -51.98
N GLN A 437 21.06 6.50 -51.26
CA GLN A 437 22.41 6.56 -51.87
C GLN A 437 22.65 5.47 -52.91
N ARG A 438 22.14 4.25 -52.68
CA ARG A 438 22.23 3.17 -53.67
C ARG A 438 21.41 3.49 -54.92
N ILE A 439 20.22 4.09 -54.76
CA ILE A 439 19.39 4.55 -55.88
C ILE A 439 20.12 5.62 -56.68
N ASP A 440 20.72 6.62 -56.02
CA ASP A 440 21.49 7.68 -56.68
C ASP A 440 22.71 7.12 -57.44
N ALA A 441 23.40 6.15 -56.85
CA ALA A 441 24.53 5.47 -57.48
C ALA A 441 24.09 4.66 -58.72
N VAL A 442 22.94 3.99 -58.65
CA VAL A 442 22.35 3.29 -59.80
C VAL A 442 21.96 4.30 -60.88
N SER A 443 21.29 5.41 -60.53
CA SER A 443 20.93 6.46 -61.48
C SER A 443 22.16 7.00 -62.22
N THR A 444 23.22 7.32 -61.48
CA THR A 444 24.49 7.80 -62.07
C THR A 444 25.11 6.76 -63.01
N ARG A 445 25.02 5.48 -62.67
CA ARG A 445 25.56 4.41 -63.50
C ARG A 445 24.73 4.18 -64.77
N LEU A 446 23.41 4.37 -64.69
CA LEU A 446 22.54 4.38 -65.86
C LEU A 446 22.91 5.54 -66.80
N ASP A 447 23.11 6.76 -66.29
CA ASP A 447 23.55 7.90 -67.11
C ASP A 447 24.90 7.64 -67.81
N GLN A 448 25.83 6.97 -67.12
CA GLN A 448 27.12 6.56 -67.70
C GLN A 448 26.94 5.52 -68.81
N ILE A 449 26.05 4.53 -68.61
CA ILE A 449 25.75 3.51 -69.61
C ILE A 449 25.11 4.17 -70.83
N ASP A 450 24.14 5.07 -70.65
CA ASP A 450 23.50 5.81 -71.75
C ASP A 450 24.53 6.61 -72.56
N THR A 451 25.47 7.28 -71.86
CA THR A 451 26.58 7.98 -72.51
C THR A 451 27.49 7.01 -73.28
N GLN A 452 27.83 5.86 -72.71
CA GLN A 452 28.66 4.85 -73.38
C GLN A 452 27.99 4.25 -74.61
N ILE A 453 26.67 4.00 -74.55
CA ILE A 453 25.87 3.52 -75.67
C ILE A 453 25.89 4.56 -76.79
N ALA A 454 25.65 5.84 -76.49
CA ALA A 454 25.72 6.91 -77.49
C ALA A 454 27.11 7.00 -78.16
N ILE A 455 28.18 6.82 -77.39
CA ILE A 455 29.56 6.78 -77.91
C ILE A 455 29.80 5.56 -78.80
N LEU A 456 29.27 4.40 -78.40
CA LEU A 456 29.41 3.17 -79.16
C LEU A 456 28.67 3.28 -80.49
N ASP A 457 27.46 3.86 -80.48
CA ASP A 457 26.66 4.14 -81.67
C ASP A 457 27.42 5.06 -82.64
N ASP A 458 27.97 6.19 -82.14
CA ASP A 458 28.85 7.08 -82.92
C ASP A 458 30.04 6.33 -83.54
N ARG A 459 30.68 5.44 -82.78
CA ARG A 459 31.81 4.63 -83.27
C ARG A 459 31.39 3.65 -84.35
N ILE A 460 30.26 2.97 -84.19
CA ILE A 460 29.74 2.00 -85.16
C ILE A 460 29.41 2.71 -86.47
N SER A 461 28.71 3.85 -86.40
CA SER A 461 28.39 4.65 -87.58
C SER A 461 29.66 5.16 -88.29
N SER A 462 30.65 5.64 -87.54
CA SER A 462 31.95 6.06 -88.09
C SER A 462 32.73 4.89 -88.72
N SER A 463 32.85 3.75 -88.05
CA SER A 463 33.54 2.56 -88.56
C SER A 463 32.87 2.00 -89.82
N THR A 464 31.55 2.07 -89.91
CA THR A 464 30.79 1.63 -91.09
C THR A 464 31.03 2.56 -92.28
N ALA A 465 31.04 3.88 -92.05
CA ALA A 465 31.44 4.86 -93.08
C ALA A 465 32.88 4.61 -93.56
N VAL A 466 33.83 4.36 -92.65
CA VAL A 466 35.24 4.04 -92.98
C VAL A 466 35.35 2.74 -93.78
N ALA A 467 34.64 1.68 -93.38
CA ALA A 467 34.61 0.41 -94.11
C ALA A 467 34.01 0.59 -95.52
N SER A 468 32.95 1.37 -95.65
CA SER A 468 32.35 1.70 -96.95
C SER A 468 33.29 2.53 -97.83
N ALA A 469 34.03 3.49 -97.26
CA ALA A 469 35.05 4.23 -98.00
C ALA A 469 36.18 3.32 -98.48
N LEU A 470 36.55 2.29 -97.70
CA LEU A 470 37.51 1.28 -98.15
C LEU A 470 36.93 0.35 -99.21
N SER A 471 35.62 0.12 -99.27
CA SER A 471 35.00 -0.74 -100.27
C SER A 471 34.92 -0.06 -101.63
N GLY A 472 35.92 -0.31 -102.49
CA GLY A 472 35.91 0.18 -103.86
C GLY A 472 37.33 0.43 -104.37
N ASN A 473 38.06 -0.65 -104.66
CA ASN A 473 39.33 -0.57 -105.38
C ASN A 473 39.10 -1.26 -106.74
N ALA A 474 39.26 -0.49 -107.82
CA ALA A 474 39.08 -0.97 -109.18
C ALA A 474 40.35 -0.69 -110.00
N PHE A 475 40.89 -1.72 -110.64
CA PHE A 475 42.00 -1.58 -111.57
C PHE A 475 41.47 -1.06 -112.90
N LEU A 476 42.07 0.02 -113.41
CA LEU A 476 41.87 0.42 -114.80
C LEU A 476 42.56 -0.62 -115.72
N PRO A 477 41.99 -0.93 -116.90
CA PRO A 477 42.56 -1.89 -117.83
C PRO A 477 44.04 -1.60 -118.13
N ASP A 478 44.87 -2.65 -118.21
CA ASP A 478 46.31 -2.63 -118.54
C ASP A 478 47.25 -1.90 -117.56
N MET A 479 46.74 -1.42 -116.41
CA MET A 479 47.55 -0.77 -115.38
C MET A 479 48.01 -1.77 -114.31
N LYS A 480 49.33 -1.86 -114.09
CA LYS A 480 49.92 -2.73 -113.04
C LYS A 480 49.87 -2.14 -111.63
N PHE A 481 49.55 -0.85 -111.51
CA PHE A 481 49.47 -0.12 -110.25
C PHE A 481 48.25 0.81 -110.30
N ASN A 482 47.48 0.89 -109.23
CA ASN A 482 46.44 1.89 -109.07
C ASN A 482 46.48 2.56 -107.69
N LEU A 483 46.01 3.81 -107.67
CA LEU A 483 45.78 4.59 -106.46
C LEU A 483 44.32 5.05 -106.50
N THR A 484 43.53 4.67 -105.51
CA THR A 484 42.10 4.97 -105.42
C THR A 484 41.80 5.76 -104.15
N ALA A 485 41.04 6.84 -104.28
CA ALA A 485 40.56 7.62 -103.14
C ALA A 485 39.03 7.66 -103.17
N ASN A 486 38.40 7.32 -102.05
CA ASN A 486 36.94 7.28 -101.94
C ASN A 486 36.48 8.08 -100.72
N VAL A 487 35.22 8.50 -100.75
CA VAL A 487 34.52 9.11 -99.61
C VAL A 487 33.21 8.36 -99.42
N ALA A 488 32.81 8.12 -98.17
CA ALA A 488 31.54 7.48 -97.85
C ALA A 488 30.87 8.14 -96.65
N THR A 489 29.55 8.00 -96.59
CA THR A 489 28.72 8.51 -95.49
C THR A 489 27.83 7.40 -94.98
N TYR A 490 27.66 7.28 -93.67
CA TYR A 490 26.71 6.35 -93.05
C TYR A 490 26.13 6.97 -91.79
N ASP A 491 24.80 7.07 -91.73
CA ASP A 491 24.05 7.67 -90.61
C ASP A 491 24.61 9.03 -90.13
N GLY A 492 24.97 9.93 -91.05
CA GLY A 492 25.56 11.23 -90.72
C GLY A 492 27.06 11.21 -90.33
N ALA A 493 27.66 10.03 -90.15
CA ALA A 493 29.12 9.89 -90.10
C ALA A 493 29.72 9.94 -91.51
N GLN A 494 30.91 10.52 -91.64
CA GLN A 494 31.61 10.72 -92.90
C GLN A 494 33.04 10.17 -92.79
N ALA A 495 33.54 9.53 -93.85
CA ALA A 495 34.89 8.99 -93.90
C ALA A 495 35.49 9.05 -95.30
N GLY A 496 36.82 9.07 -95.37
CA GLY A 496 37.56 9.00 -96.63
C GLY A 496 38.67 7.97 -96.58
N SER A 497 39.02 7.42 -97.74
CA SER A 497 40.05 6.40 -97.89
C SER A 497 41.05 6.74 -98.99
N ILE A 498 42.24 6.19 -98.84
CA ILE A 498 43.27 6.12 -99.88
C ILE A 498 43.75 4.67 -99.93
N GLN A 499 43.74 4.10 -101.13
CA GLN A 499 44.00 2.69 -101.38
C GLN A 499 44.97 2.54 -102.54
N MET A 500 45.85 1.57 -102.46
CA MET A 500 46.82 1.23 -103.47
C MET A 500 46.65 -0.24 -103.84
N GLY A 501 46.65 -0.54 -105.12
CA GLY A 501 46.62 -1.90 -105.64
C GLY A 501 47.78 -2.14 -106.58
N VAL A 502 48.34 -3.34 -106.54
CA VAL A 502 49.40 -3.83 -107.41
C VAL A 502 48.94 -5.13 -108.06
N LEU A 503 48.94 -5.17 -109.38
CA LEU A 503 48.65 -6.36 -110.15
C LEU A 503 49.95 -7.16 -110.33
N LEU A 504 50.07 -8.30 -109.64
CA LEU A 504 51.24 -9.17 -109.75
C LEU A 504 51.17 -10.05 -111.01
N SER A 505 49.96 -10.46 -111.40
CA SER A 505 49.67 -11.19 -112.63
C SER A 505 48.22 -10.91 -113.06
N PRO A 506 47.79 -11.28 -114.29
CA PRO A 506 46.40 -11.10 -114.75
C PRO A 506 45.35 -11.73 -113.83
N HIS A 507 45.76 -12.70 -113.00
CA HIS A 507 44.89 -13.45 -112.10
C HIS A 507 45.15 -13.15 -110.61
N VAL A 508 46.15 -12.34 -110.26
CA VAL A 508 46.51 -12.06 -108.86
C VAL A 508 46.77 -10.57 -108.65
N ALA A 509 45.96 -9.94 -107.80
CA ALA A 509 46.10 -8.56 -107.36
C ALA A 509 46.35 -8.49 -105.85
N LEU A 510 47.27 -7.62 -105.42
CA LEU A 510 47.41 -7.20 -104.04
C LEU A 510 46.77 -5.83 -103.88
N ASN A 511 45.96 -5.63 -102.85
CA ASN A 511 45.31 -4.38 -102.54
C ASN A 511 45.55 -4.03 -101.07
N ALA A 512 45.94 -2.79 -100.82
CA ALA A 512 46.07 -2.23 -99.47
C ALA A 512 45.42 -0.85 -99.43
N GLY A 513 44.97 -0.41 -98.26
CA GLY A 513 44.41 0.93 -98.14
C GLY A 513 44.14 1.31 -96.70
N VAL A 514 44.12 2.62 -96.48
CA VAL A 514 43.85 3.24 -95.19
C VAL A 514 42.67 4.19 -95.33
N ALA A 515 41.84 4.28 -94.31
CA ALA A 515 40.70 5.18 -94.29
C ALA A 515 40.50 5.76 -92.91
N SER A 516 39.97 6.97 -92.85
CA SER A 516 39.69 7.67 -91.60
C SER A 516 38.35 8.39 -91.64
N GLY A 517 37.63 8.33 -90.53
CA GLY A 517 36.43 9.13 -90.30
C GLY A 517 36.77 10.60 -90.07
N PHE A 518 35.90 11.50 -90.53
CA PHE A 518 36.06 12.96 -90.43
C PHE A 518 35.25 13.59 -89.30
N ASN A 519 34.18 12.94 -88.84
CA ASN A 519 33.30 13.39 -87.76
C ASN A 519 32.87 12.21 -86.86
N ARG A 520 32.09 12.49 -85.81
CA ARG A 520 31.59 11.49 -84.82
C ARG A 520 32.71 10.57 -84.28
N ARG A 521 33.74 11.21 -83.70
CA ARG A 521 34.89 10.53 -83.07
C ARG A 521 35.65 9.60 -84.03
N GLY A 522 35.79 10.07 -85.27
CA GLY A 522 36.44 9.45 -86.42
C GLY A 522 37.51 8.42 -86.09
N LYS A 523 37.31 7.19 -86.59
CA LYS A 523 38.29 6.10 -86.46
C LYS A 523 39.05 5.89 -87.74
N THR A 524 40.29 5.43 -87.60
CA THR A 524 41.14 5.07 -88.72
C THR A 524 41.19 3.55 -88.80
N ALA A 525 41.03 3.02 -90.01
CA ALA A 525 41.15 1.60 -90.29
C ALA A 525 42.05 1.40 -91.51
N ALA A 526 42.66 0.23 -91.60
CA ALA A 526 43.44 -0.20 -92.74
C ALA A 526 42.96 -1.58 -93.20
N ARG A 527 43.04 -1.83 -94.50
CA ARG A 527 42.83 -3.17 -95.07
C ARG A 527 43.99 -3.54 -95.96
N ALA A 528 44.31 -4.83 -96.00
CA ALA A 528 45.14 -5.43 -97.01
C ALA A 528 44.51 -6.76 -97.43
N GLY A 529 44.54 -7.08 -98.71
CA GLY A 529 43.92 -8.28 -99.25
C GLY A 529 44.54 -8.66 -100.58
N VAL A 530 44.44 -9.94 -100.91
CA VAL A 530 44.79 -10.46 -102.22
C VAL A 530 43.51 -10.85 -102.95
N THR A 531 43.42 -10.54 -104.23
CA THR A 531 42.32 -10.95 -105.10
C THR A 531 42.90 -11.94 -106.09
N ILE A 532 42.37 -13.15 -106.09
CA ILE A 532 42.78 -14.22 -107.00
C ILE A 532 41.58 -14.52 -107.91
N GLY A 533 41.69 -14.15 -109.17
CA GLY A 533 40.68 -14.43 -110.18
C GLY A 533 41.02 -15.73 -110.90
N PHE A 534 40.12 -16.71 -110.87
CA PHE A 534 40.23 -17.96 -111.62
C PHE A 534 39.59 -17.86 -113.00
#